data_AF-A0A151RVB2-F1
#
_entry.id   AF-A0A151RVB2-F1
#
_cell.length_a   1.000
_cell.length_b   1.000
_cell.length_c   1.000
_cell.angle_alpha   90.00
_cell.angle_beta   90.00
_cell.angle_gamma   90.00
#
_symmetry.space_group_name_H-M   'P 1'
#
loop_
_entity.id
_entity.type
_entity.pdbx_description
1 polymer ?
#
loop_
_entity_poly.entity_id
_entity_poly.type
_entity_poly.pdbx_seq_one_letter_code
_entity_poly.pdbx_strand_id
1 'polypeptide(L)'
;MKHYTDKKRRHMAFTIGDMILVKLQPYKQHLIALRNNQKLGLRYFGPFSIIEKIGEVAYKLMLPPSSKIHLVFHVSLLKPCKGTHATPCMPLPLMTNEHDPLLAPKSIMKFQLIL
;
A
#
# COMPACT_ATOMS: atom_id res chain seq x y z
N MET A 1 -14.64 -7.14 26.78
CA MET A 1 -13.86 -6.32 25.81
C MET A 1 -14.24 -6.53 24.34
N LYS A 2 -14.70 -7.72 23.92
CA LYS A 2 -15.02 -8.05 22.51
C LYS A 2 -16.14 -7.19 21.89
N HIS A 3 -17.20 -6.89 22.65
CA HIS A 3 -18.35 -6.11 22.18
C HIS A 3 -18.00 -4.69 21.66
N TYR A 4 -17.05 -4.00 22.31
CA TYR A 4 -16.62 -2.66 21.89
C TYR A 4 -15.69 -2.68 20.68
N THR A 5 -14.92 -3.76 20.50
CA THR A 5 -13.95 -3.89 19.40
C THR A 5 -14.63 -4.29 18.09
N ASP A 6 -15.61 -5.17 18.14
CA ASP A 6 -16.33 -5.64 16.94
C ASP A 6 -17.27 -4.58 16.35
N LYS A 7 -17.73 -3.61 17.14
CA LYS A 7 -18.66 -2.55 16.71
C LYS A 7 -18.17 -1.73 15.50
N LYS A 8 -16.85 -1.63 15.28
CA LYS A 8 -16.26 -0.89 14.15
C LYS A 8 -15.75 -1.80 13.02
N ARG A 9 -15.72 -3.12 13.22
CA ARG A 9 -15.30 -4.07 12.18
C ARG A 9 -16.42 -4.20 11.15
N ARG A 10 -16.07 -4.09 9.88
CA ARG A 10 -16.99 -4.34 8.77
C ARG A 10 -16.47 -5.53 8.00
N HIS A 11 -17.31 -6.53 7.80
CA HIS A 11 -17.03 -7.58 6.84
C HIS A 11 -17.09 -6.95 5.44
N MET A 12 -15.94 -6.92 4.77
CA MET A 12 -15.85 -6.56 3.36
C MET A 12 -15.60 -7.84 2.59
N ALA A 13 -16.36 -8.03 1.52
CA ALA A 13 -16.16 -9.11 0.57
C ALA A 13 -16.05 -8.47 -0.81
N PHE A 14 -15.14 -8.99 -1.62
CA PHE A 14 -14.92 -8.52 -2.98
C PHE A 14 -15.03 -9.71 -3.94
N THR A 15 -15.33 -9.40 -5.19
CA THR A 15 -15.44 -10.38 -6.28
C THR A 15 -14.30 -10.21 -7.27
N ILE A 16 -14.05 -11.25 -8.06
CA ILE A 16 -13.04 -11.22 -9.13
C ILE A 16 -13.48 -10.17 -10.15
N GLY A 17 -12.56 -9.30 -10.57
CA GLY A 17 -12.85 -8.18 -11.48
C GLY A 17 -13.20 -6.86 -10.79
N ASP A 18 -13.48 -6.84 -9.49
CA ASP A 18 -13.69 -5.58 -8.77
C ASP A 18 -12.43 -4.71 -8.77
N MET A 19 -12.64 -3.41 -8.97
CA MET A 19 -11.57 -2.41 -8.92
C MET A 19 -11.39 -1.90 -7.49
N ILE A 20 -10.21 -2.16 -6.95
CA ILE A 20 -9.90 -1.86 -5.55
C ILE A 20 -8.60 -1.08 -5.41
N LEU A 21 -8.54 -0.26 -4.37
CA LEU A 21 -7.38 0.50 -3.96
C LEU A 21 -6.65 -0.23 -2.83
N VAL A 22 -5.32 -0.23 -2.89
CA VAL A 22 -4.47 -0.92 -1.90
C VAL A 22 -3.80 0.08 -0.98
N LYS A 23 -3.88 -0.20 0.32
CA LYS A 23 -3.18 0.54 1.36
C LYS A 23 -1.75 0.04 1.52
N LEU A 24 -0.79 0.93 1.32
CA LEU A 24 0.64 0.64 1.53
C LEU A 24 1.14 1.38 2.77
N GLN A 25 2.00 0.72 3.57
CA GLN A 25 2.57 1.31 4.78
C GLN A 25 3.83 2.13 4.48
N PRO A 26 4.05 3.26 5.18
CA PRO A 26 5.15 4.19 4.92
C PRO A 26 6.56 3.61 5.06
N TYR A 27 6.78 2.66 5.97
CA TYR A 27 8.09 2.00 6.09
C TYR A 27 8.48 1.22 4.82
N LYS A 28 7.48 0.68 4.09
CA LYS A 28 7.66 0.07 2.77
C LYS A 28 7.56 1.10 1.62
N GLN A 29 7.13 2.33 1.90
CA GLN A 29 7.03 3.41 0.89
C GLN A 29 8.37 4.05 0.56
N HIS A 30 9.39 3.97 1.44
CA HIS A 30 10.74 4.41 1.07
C HIS A 30 11.25 3.64 -0.16
N LEU A 31 10.91 2.35 -0.25
CA LEU A 31 11.22 1.56 -1.43
C LEU A 31 10.38 2.01 -2.61
N ILE A 32 9.11 2.41 -2.39
CA ILE A 32 8.13 2.63 -3.45
C ILE A 32 8.26 4.00 -4.13
N ALA A 33 8.50 5.09 -3.40
CA ALA A 33 8.90 6.39 -3.98
C ALA A 33 9.46 7.34 -2.92
N LEU A 34 10.56 8.00 -3.28
CA LEU A 34 11.04 9.22 -2.63
C LEU A 34 10.10 10.38 -2.97
N ARG A 35 8.98 10.49 -2.26
CA ARG A 35 8.17 11.72 -2.28
C ARG A 35 8.73 12.71 -1.27
N ASN A 36 8.84 13.98 -1.68
CA ASN A 36 9.32 15.08 -0.84
C ASN A 36 8.53 15.20 0.48
N ASN A 37 7.24 14.82 0.51
CA ASN A 37 6.38 14.90 1.68
C ASN A 37 5.65 13.56 1.96
N GLN A 38 6.24 12.69 2.77
CA GLN A 38 5.63 11.41 3.14
C GLN A 38 4.33 11.56 3.96
N LYS A 39 4.26 12.58 4.84
CA LYS A 39 3.09 12.81 5.71
C LYS A 39 1.83 13.22 4.94
N LEU A 40 1.99 13.90 3.80
CA LEU A 40 0.92 14.34 2.91
C LEU A 40 0.74 13.38 1.71
N GLY A 41 1.45 12.26 1.70
CA GLY A 41 1.38 11.27 0.64
C GLY A 41 0.04 10.54 0.59
N LEU A 42 -0.30 10.01 -0.59
CA LEU A 42 -1.43 9.13 -0.75
C LEU A 42 -1.25 7.85 0.09
N ARG A 43 -2.29 7.47 0.81
CA ARG A 43 -2.32 6.26 1.64
C ARG A 43 -2.76 5.02 0.87
N TYR A 44 -3.56 5.22 -0.17
CA TYR A 44 -4.12 4.20 -1.03
C TYR A 44 -3.65 4.44 -2.47
N PHE A 45 -3.31 3.36 -3.16
CA PHE A 45 -2.73 3.39 -4.50
C PHE A 45 -3.57 2.57 -5.45
N GLY A 46 -3.70 3.06 -6.69
CA GLY A 46 -4.13 2.37 -7.90
C GLY A 46 -5.52 1.73 -7.85
N PRO A 47 -6.34 1.85 -8.89
CA PRO A 47 -7.35 0.83 -9.12
C PRO A 47 -6.65 -0.43 -9.63
N PHE A 48 -6.64 -1.49 -8.84
CA PHE A 48 -6.20 -2.82 -9.24
C PHE A 48 -7.41 -3.73 -9.36
N SER A 49 -7.40 -4.59 -10.37
CA SER A 49 -8.39 -5.65 -10.48
C SER A 49 -8.01 -6.82 -9.59
N ILE A 50 -9.01 -7.42 -8.96
CA ILE A 50 -8.86 -8.70 -8.26
C ILE A 50 -8.78 -9.81 -9.30
N ILE A 51 -7.69 -10.57 -9.29
CA ILE A 51 -7.50 -11.74 -10.15
C ILE A 51 -8.15 -12.96 -9.52
N GLU A 52 -7.94 -13.14 -8.21
CA GLU A 52 -8.28 -14.38 -7.54
C GLU A 52 -8.60 -14.12 -6.05
N LYS A 53 -9.56 -14.88 -5.52
CA LYS A 53 -9.87 -14.92 -4.10
C LYS A 53 -9.20 -16.15 -3.48
N ILE A 54 -8.11 -15.93 -2.74
CA ILE A 54 -7.32 -17.02 -2.13
C ILE A 54 -8.02 -17.58 -0.88
N GLY A 55 -8.80 -16.75 -0.19
CA GLY A 55 -9.61 -17.17 0.95
C GLY A 55 -10.66 -16.14 1.30
N GLU A 56 -11.30 -16.29 2.46
CA GLU A 56 -12.32 -15.33 2.92
C GLU A 56 -11.75 -13.91 3.10
N VAL A 57 -10.47 -13.83 3.49
CA VAL A 57 -9.84 -12.59 3.93
C VAL A 57 -8.66 -12.16 3.04
N ALA A 58 -8.23 -12.99 2.09
CA ALA A 58 -7.05 -12.75 1.26
C ALA A 58 -7.40 -12.76 -0.23
N TYR A 59 -6.96 -11.71 -0.94
CA TYR A 59 -7.22 -11.51 -2.36
C TYR A 59 -5.92 -11.25 -3.11
N LYS A 60 -5.82 -11.81 -4.31
CA LYS A 60 -4.71 -11.61 -5.24
C LYS A 60 -5.06 -10.53 -6.24
N LEU A 61 -4.15 -9.57 -6.42
CA LEU A 61 -4.36 -8.40 -7.25
C LEU A 61 -3.48 -8.42 -8.49
N MET A 62 -3.98 -7.79 -9.56
CA MET A 62 -3.21 -7.54 -10.76
C MET A 62 -2.29 -6.33 -10.57
N LEU A 63 -1.14 -6.55 -9.95
CA LEU A 63 -0.07 -5.55 -9.90
C LEU A 63 0.83 -5.66 -11.13
N PRO A 64 1.48 -4.56 -11.55
CA PRO A 64 2.52 -4.59 -12.57
C PRO A 64 3.66 -5.55 -12.15
N PRO A 65 4.24 -6.32 -13.10
CA PRO A 65 5.33 -7.25 -12.80
C PRO A 65 6.62 -6.56 -12.30
N SER A 66 6.76 -5.26 -12.56
CA SER A 66 7.83 -4.42 -12.03
C SER A 66 7.69 -4.08 -10.54
N SER A 67 6.57 -4.41 -9.91
CA SER A 67 6.36 -4.17 -8.49
C SER A 67 7.05 -5.25 -7.65
N LYS A 68 7.93 -4.82 -6.73
CA LYS A 68 8.60 -5.72 -5.75
C LYS A 68 7.69 -6.07 -4.57
N ILE A 69 6.38 -5.97 -4.72
CA ILE A 69 5.38 -6.13 -3.66
C ILE A 69 4.65 -7.45 -3.89
N HIS A 70 4.37 -8.19 -2.81
CA HIS A 70 3.54 -9.40 -2.90
C HIS A 70 2.16 -9.07 -3.47
N LEU A 71 1.67 -9.93 -4.38
CA LEU A 71 0.39 -9.76 -5.08
C LEU A 71 -0.83 -10.02 -4.17
N VAL A 72 -0.62 -10.61 -2.99
CA VAL A 72 -1.67 -11.08 -2.09
C VAL A 72 -1.83 -10.13 -0.92
N PHE A 73 -3.05 -9.65 -0.70
CA PHE A 73 -3.37 -8.68 0.33
C PHE A 73 -4.55 -9.13 1.20
N HIS A 74 -4.46 -8.79 2.48
CA HIS A 74 -5.55 -8.96 3.44
C HIS A 74 -6.64 -7.91 3.22
N VAL A 75 -7.91 -8.28 3.41
CA VAL A 75 -9.09 -7.45 3.14
C VAL A 75 -9.06 -6.07 3.82
N SER A 76 -8.45 -5.98 5.00
CA SER A 76 -8.32 -4.72 5.76
C SER A 76 -7.40 -3.68 5.09
N LEU A 77 -6.58 -4.10 4.14
CA LEU A 77 -5.72 -3.22 3.34
C LEU A 77 -6.39 -2.79 2.03
N LEU A 78 -7.56 -3.34 1.71
CA LEU A 78 -8.27 -3.10 0.48
C LEU A 78 -9.40 -2.09 0.70
N LYS A 79 -9.68 -1.28 -0.30
CA LYS A 79 -10.81 -0.35 -0.31
C LYS A 79 -11.45 -0.35 -1.69
N PRO A 80 -12.79 -0.47 -1.80
CA PRO A 80 -13.44 -0.38 -3.11
C PRO A 80 -13.18 0.98 -3.75
N CYS A 81 -12.84 1.00 -5.04
CA CYS A 81 -12.68 2.22 -5.81
C CYS A 81 -14.07 2.78 -6.14
N LYS A 82 -14.41 3.98 -5.65
CA LYS A 82 -15.69 4.65 -5.93
C LYS A 82 -15.42 5.84 -6.85
N GLY A 83 -15.75 5.71 -8.15
CA GLY A 83 -15.55 6.74 -9.17
C GLY A 83 -15.36 6.16 -10.57
N THR A 84 -15.48 6.99 -11.60
CA THR A 84 -15.21 6.61 -13.00
C THR A 84 -13.75 6.18 -13.15
N HIS A 85 -13.54 4.96 -13.65
CA HIS A 85 -12.25 4.27 -13.79
C HIS A 85 -11.22 4.96 -14.73
N ALA A 86 -11.49 6.19 -15.17
CA ALA A 86 -10.70 6.92 -16.16
C ALA A 86 -9.51 7.68 -15.57
N THR A 87 -9.49 7.96 -14.26
CA THR A 87 -8.33 8.57 -13.61
C THR A 87 -7.52 7.48 -12.92
N PRO A 88 -6.39 7.01 -13.49
CA PRO A 88 -5.47 6.16 -12.75
C PRO A 88 -5.05 6.93 -11.51
N CYS A 89 -5.54 6.50 -10.34
CA CYS A 89 -5.20 7.07 -9.05
C CYS A 89 -3.75 6.68 -8.73
N MET A 90 -2.84 7.39 -9.39
CA MET A 90 -1.39 7.25 -9.44
C MET A 90 -0.90 5.84 -9.83
N PRO A 91 0.02 5.72 -10.81
CA PRO A 91 0.78 4.49 -10.92
C PRO A 91 1.50 4.25 -9.58
N LEU A 92 1.55 2.99 -9.13
CA LEU A 92 2.57 2.61 -8.15
C LEU A 92 3.88 3.14 -8.69
N PRO A 93 4.62 3.97 -7.96
CA PRO A 93 5.87 4.45 -8.47
C PRO A 93 6.71 3.22 -8.80
N LEU A 94 7.02 3.13 -10.09
CA LEU A 94 7.76 2.03 -10.67
C LEU A 94 9.08 1.99 -9.92
N MET A 95 9.51 0.79 -9.54
CA MET A 95 10.87 0.55 -9.07
C MET A 95 11.83 0.67 -10.25
N THR A 96 11.85 1.84 -10.88
CA THR A 96 12.97 2.32 -11.67
C THR A 96 14.06 2.71 -10.69
N ASN A 97 14.76 1.68 -10.20
CA ASN A 97 16.21 1.79 -10.12
C ASN A 97 16.63 2.19 -11.55
N GLU A 98 17.24 3.36 -11.78
CA GLU A 98 18.69 3.46 -11.87
C GLU A 98 19.26 4.77 -11.28
N HIS A 99 18.46 5.73 -10.77
CA HIS A 99 18.97 7.05 -10.32
C HIS A 99 18.42 7.53 -8.98
N ASP A 100 18.15 6.64 -8.02
CA ASP A 100 17.89 7.10 -6.65
C ASP A 100 19.23 7.40 -5.95
N PRO A 101 19.50 8.65 -5.51
CA PRO A 101 20.68 8.92 -4.71
C PRO A 101 20.56 8.13 -3.41
N LEU A 102 21.57 7.32 -3.12
CA LEU A 102 21.75 6.65 -1.83
C LEU A 102 21.70 7.70 -0.72
N LEU A 103 20.56 7.82 -0.05
CA LEU A 103 20.42 8.68 1.12
C LEU A 103 21.15 8.04 2.30
N ALA A 104 22.47 8.17 2.30
CA ALA A 104 23.28 7.94 3.48
C ALA A 104 23.12 9.16 4.42
N PRO A 105 22.96 8.96 5.73
CA PRO A 105 23.00 10.07 6.67
C PRO A 105 24.37 10.75 6.58
N LYS A 106 24.38 12.07 6.31
CA LYS A 106 25.61 12.87 6.26
C LYS A 106 26.41 12.81 7.57
N SER A 107 25.76 12.57 8.69
CA SER A 107 26.37 12.43 10.01
C SER A 107 25.41 11.67 10.92
N ILE A 108 25.91 10.62 11.58
CA ILE A 108 25.21 9.98 12.69
C ILE A 108 25.60 10.76 13.95
N MET A 109 24.68 11.56 14.50
CA MET A 109 24.89 12.16 15.81
C MET A 109 24.97 11.04 16.85
N LYS A 110 26.08 10.99 17.59
CA LYS A 110 26.26 10.08 18.72
C LYS A 110 25.21 10.42 19.76
N PHE A 111 24.23 9.54 19.96
CA PHE A 111 23.38 9.61 21.15
C PHE A 111 24.25 9.26 22.36
N GLN A 112 24.48 10.20 23.27
CA GLN A 112 24.98 9.86 24.59
C GLN A 112 23.79 9.41 25.43
N LEU A 113 23.80 8.13 25.83
CA LEU A 113 22.92 7.63 26.88
C LEU A 113 23.31 8.31 28.18
N ILE A 114 22.38 9.05 28.76
CA ILE A 114 22.47 9.50 30.16
C ILE A 114 21.99 8.31 30.99
N LEU A 115 22.93 7.65 31.68
CA LEU A 115 22.65 6.65 32.72
C LEU A 115 22.35 7.36 34.03
#